data_AF-A0A1J4T2E2-F1
#
_entry.id   AF-A0A1J4T2E2-F1
#
_cell.length_a   1.000
_cell.length_b   1.000
_cell.length_c   1.000
_cell.angle_alpha   90.00
_cell.angle_beta   90.00
_cell.angle_gamma   90.00
#
_symmetry.space_group_name_H-M   'P 1'
#
loop_
_entity.id
_entity.type
_entity.pdbx_description
1 polymer ?
#
loop_
_entity_poly.entity_id
_entity_poly.type
_entity_poly.pdbx_seq_one_letter_code
_entity_poly.pdbx_strand_id
1 'polypeptide(L)'
;MKHLKTTKTTISYKYRDAKKLTPAIIRKAKWPRDIKFLCFEPDGGVMKMDRPLKLGVPWHKFSGGVIFMQKRDALPAQVFNGGKSSLRAVTLKGGRKLSSLYTSSQNRYYNVVWKGLLGRHMKEESRTFNRESLPKLTGCTVNNGRRPVALVAGDKYKVKLLGTFAWFITWIWIDPALKGPMRDKARSMIIDWLRKRPLKHLVAYVNTFNIPSQKFFLKLGFKPIRLVFYERDGIGS
;
A
#
# COMPACT_ATOMS: atom_id res chain seq x y z
N MET A 1 13.44 -22.17 -6.08
CA MET A 1 13.56 -20.78 -5.55
C MET A 1 15.04 -20.47 -5.45
N LYS A 2 15.52 -19.33 -5.99
CA LYS A 2 16.95 -18.96 -6.01
C LYS A 2 17.19 -17.78 -5.07
N HIS A 3 18.21 -17.82 -4.23
CA HIS A 3 18.61 -16.65 -3.42
C HIS A 3 19.14 -15.54 -4.33
N LEU A 4 18.77 -14.30 -4.05
CA LEU A 4 19.18 -13.13 -4.83
C LEU A 4 20.21 -12.28 -4.06
N LYS A 5 19.87 -11.90 -2.82
CA LYS A 5 20.70 -11.03 -1.99
C LYS A 5 20.30 -11.07 -0.54
N THR A 6 21.25 -10.74 0.33
CA THR A 6 21.03 -10.46 1.74
C THR A 6 21.59 -9.07 2.03
N THR A 7 20.85 -8.28 2.79
CA THR A 7 21.27 -7.00 3.37
C THR A 7 21.07 -7.07 4.88
N LYS A 8 21.53 -6.05 5.64
CA LYS A 8 21.36 -6.00 7.10
C LYS A 8 19.93 -6.24 7.60
N THR A 9 18.91 -5.94 6.79
CA THR A 9 17.49 -6.05 7.22
C THR A 9 16.62 -6.86 6.27
N THR A 10 17.16 -7.39 5.18
CA THR A 10 16.34 -8.04 4.14
C THR A 10 17.08 -9.18 3.48
N ILE A 11 16.43 -10.33 3.36
CA ILE A 11 16.83 -11.43 2.48
C ILE A 11 15.84 -11.56 1.33
N SER A 12 16.33 -11.73 0.10
CA SER A 12 15.49 -11.74 -1.11
C SER A 12 15.67 -13.02 -1.91
N TYR A 13 14.57 -13.58 -2.39
CA TYR A 13 14.53 -14.76 -3.23
C TYR A 13 13.80 -14.50 -4.55
N LYS A 14 14.29 -15.13 -5.62
CA LYS A 14 13.66 -15.16 -6.93
C LYS A 14 12.38 -15.97 -6.87
N TYR A 15 11.27 -15.32 -7.23
CA TYR A 15 9.95 -15.91 -7.30
C TYR A 15 9.06 -15.16 -8.29
N ARG A 16 8.62 -15.83 -9.36
CA ARG A 16 7.90 -15.18 -10.46
C ARG A 16 6.39 -15.16 -10.28
N ASP A 17 5.82 -16.18 -9.66
CA ASP A 17 4.37 -16.39 -9.63
C ASP A 17 3.83 -16.26 -8.20
N ALA A 18 3.30 -15.08 -7.88
CA ALA A 18 2.78 -14.79 -6.54
C ALA A 18 1.70 -15.78 -6.11
N LYS A 19 0.90 -16.30 -7.05
CA LYS A 19 -0.20 -17.25 -6.76
C LYS A 19 0.30 -18.59 -6.23
N LYS A 20 1.49 -19.00 -6.63
CA LYS A 20 2.10 -20.25 -6.18
C LYS A 20 2.73 -20.12 -4.81
N LEU A 21 2.83 -18.91 -4.24
CA LEU A 21 3.47 -18.72 -2.94
C LEU A 21 2.58 -19.34 -1.86
N THR A 22 3.10 -20.37 -1.20
CA THR A 22 2.44 -21.04 -0.08
C THR A 22 3.23 -20.85 1.21
N PRO A 23 2.61 -21.11 2.38
CA PRO A 23 3.33 -21.09 3.65
C PRO A 23 4.52 -22.05 3.69
N ALA A 24 4.41 -23.19 3.01
CA ALA A 24 5.51 -24.16 2.89
C ALA A 24 6.73 -23.57 2.15
N ILE A 25 6.49 -22.75 1.12
CA ILE A 25 7.58 -22.08 0.39
C ILE A 25 8.26 -21.02 1.26
N ILE A 26 7.47 -20.28 2.05
CA ILE A 26 8.00 -19.31 3.01
C ILE A 26 8.89 -20.00 4.05
N ARG A 27 8.44 -21.12 4.64
CA ARG A 27 9.23 -21.90 5.61
C ARG A 27 10.50 -22.52 5.02
N LYS A 28 10.48 -22.88 3.73
CA LYS A 28 11.66 -23.41 3.01
C LYS A 28 12.68 -22.33 2.67
N ALA A 29 12.31 -21.05 2.72
CA ALA A 29 13.27 -19.97 2.54
C ALA A 29 14.18 -19.92 3.77
N LYS A 30 15.50 -20.03 3.57
CA LYS A 30 16.47 -19.82 4.64
C LYS A 30 16.34 -18.36 5.08
N TRP A 31 15.62 -18.11 6.16
CA TRP A 31 15.36 -16.77 6.68
C TRP A 31 15.97 -16.68 8.08
N PRO A 32 17.17 -16.08 8.19
CA PRO A 32 17.83 -15.92 9.48
C PRO A 32 17.00 -15.04 10.44
N ARG A 33 17.01 -15.38 11.74
CA ARG A 33 16.22 -14.67 12.77
C ARG A 33 16.61 -13.20 12.93
N ASP A 34 17.86 -12.84 12.65
CA ASP A 34 18.39 -11.48 12.71
C ASP A 34 17.95 -10.61 11.51
N ILE A 35 17.38 -11.23 10.47
CA ILE A 35 16.93 -10.52 9.27
C ILE A 35 15.44 -10.17 9.39
N LYS A 36 15.14 -8.87 9.47
CA LYS A 36 13.76 -8.38 9.64
C LYS A 36 12.79 -8.77 8.52
N PHE A 37 13.22 -8.77 7.27
CA PHE A 37 12.33 -8.94 6.11
C PHE A 37 12.74 -10.09 5.19
N LEU A 38 11.79 -10.94 4.85
CA LEU A 38 11.89 -11.91 3.76
C LEU A 38 11.14 -11.39 2.52
N CYS A 39 11.84 -11.26 1.41
CA CYS A 39 11.31 -10.74 0.16
C CYS A 39 11.29 -11.81 -0.94
N PHE A 40 10.23 -11.78 -1.74
CA PHE A 40 10.14 -12.55 -2.98
C PHE A 40 9.96 -11.59 -4.15
N GLU A 41 10.80 -11.72 -5.16
CA GLU A 41 10.91 -10.79 -6.28
C GLU A 41 10.97 -11.54 -7.62
N PRO A 42 10.39 -11.01 -8.70
CA PRO A 42 10.59 -11.57 -10.02
C PRO A 42 12.04 -11.31 -10.46
N ASP A 43 12.63 -12.23 -11.22
CA ASP A 43 13.95 -12.00 -11.84
C ASP A 43 13.77 -11.11 -13.05
N GLY A 44 13.83 -9.81 -12.79
CA GLY A 44 13.43 -8.78 -13.74
C GLY A 44 11.90 -8.68 -13.89
N GLY A 45 11.41 -7.45 -14.03
CA GLY A 45 10.02 -7.17 -14.40
C GLY A 45 9.00 -7.26 -13.26
N VAL A 46 7.91 -8.01 -13.50
CA VAL A 46 6.66 -7.98 -12.74
C VAL A 46 6.28 -9.38 -12.27
N MET A 47 5.79 -9.51 -11.04
CA MET A 47 5.26 -10.79 -10.54
C MET A 47 3.93 -11.12 -11.25
N LYS A 48 3.71 -12.39 -11.56
CA LYS A 48 2.40 -12.83 -12.07
C LYS A 48 1.37 -12.77 -10.95
N MET A 49 0.43 -11.82 -11.05
CA MET A 49 -0.73 -11.64 -10.17
C MET A 49 -1.81 -10.86 -10.92
N ASP A 50 -2.81 -11.56 -11.44
CA ASP A 50 -3.99 -10.98 -12.10
C ASP A 50 -5.17 -10.76 -11.14
N ARG A 51 -5.11 -11.35 -9.95
CA ARG A 51 -6.13 -11.32 -8.90
C ARG A 51 -5.48 -11.10 -7.54
N PRO A 52 -6.22 -10.57 -6.55
CA PRO A 52 -5.73 -10.39 -5.20
C PRO A 52 -5.13 -11.68 -4.64
N LEU A 53 -4.02 -11.52 -3.92
CA LEU A 53 -3.30 -12.60 -3.30
C LEU A 53 -3.90 -12.82 -1.92
N LYS A 54 -4.72 -13.85 -1.80
CA LYS A 54 -5.18 -14.36 -0.50
C LYS A 54 -4.18 -15.41 -0.04
N LEU A 55 -3.17 -14.99 0.68
CA LEU A 55 -2.25 -15.93 1.30
C LEU A 55 -2.94 -16.62 2.47
N GLY A 56 -3.08 -17.95 2.42
CA GLY A 56 -3.41 -18.79 3.58
C GLY A 56 -2.23 -18.91 4.55
N VAL A 57 -1.45 -17.84 4.72
CA VAL A 57 -0.30 -17.84 5.61
C VAL A 57 -0.81 -17.86 7.04
N PRO A 58 -0.23 -18.69 7.92
CA PRO A 58 -0.54 -18.64 9.34
C PRO A 58 -0.23 -17.24 9.84
N TRP A 59 -1.26 -16.40 9.88
CA TRP A 59 -1.19 -14.98 10.22
C TRP A 59 -0.64 -14.76 11.63
N HIS A 60 -0.64 -15.81 12.46
CA HIS A 60 -0.04 -15.84 13.79
C HIS A 60 1.50 -15.89 13.75
N LYS A 61 2.13 -16.38 12.67
CA LYS A 61 3.61 -16.43 12.54
C LYS A 61 4.18 -15.32 11.67
N PHE A 62 3.48 -14.97 10.59
CA PHE A 62 3.99 -14.02 9.60
C PHE A 62 2.91 -13.02 9.22
N SER A 63 3.35 -11.79 8.98
CA SER A 63 2.58 -10.81 8.24
C SER A 63 3.26 -10.56 6.90
N GLY A 64 2.45 -10.27 5.88
CA GLY A 64 2.95 -10.04 4.54
C GLY A 64 2.20 -8.94 3.82
N GLY A 65 2.84 -8.42 2.79
CA GLY A 65 2.25 -7.45 1.89
C GLY A 65 2.88 -7.50 0.51
N VAL A 66 2.16 -6.88 -0.43
CA VAL A 66 2.53 -6.77 -1.82
C VAL A 66 2.94 -5.32 -2.07
N ILE A 67 4.12 -5.12 -2.63
CA ILE A 67 4.52 -3.84 -3.19
C ILE A 67 4.05 -3.79 -4.64
N PHE A 68 3.21 -2.81 -4.92
CA PHE A 68 2.67 -2.49 -6.23
C PHE A 68 3.40 -1.28 -6.81
N MET A 69 3.61 -1.26 -8.12
CA MET A 69 4.15 -0.11 -8.84
C MET A 69 3.39 0.18 -10.14
N GLN A 70 3.30 1.46 -10.49
CA GLN A 70 2.80 1.92 -11.79
C GLN A 70 3.60 3.13 -12.28
N LYS A 71 3.79 3.26 -13.59
CA LYS A 71 4.23 4.54 -14.19
C LYS A 71 3.10 5.55 -14.05
N ARG A 72 3.38 6.73 -13.50
CA ARG A 72 2.39 7.80 -13.26
C ARG A 72 1.54 8.09 -14.51
N ASP A 73 2.19 8.20 -15.67
CA ASP A 73 1.54 8.56 -16.93
C ASP A 73 0.72 7.41 -17.54
N ALA A 74 0.90 6.18 -17.03
CA ALA A 74 0.10 5.01 -17.40
C ALA A 74 -1.14 4.83 -16.52
N LEU A 75 -1.38 5.71 -15.53
CA LEU A 75 -2.66 5.72 -14.81
C LEU A 75 -3.79 6.05 -15.78
N PRO A 76 -4.93 5.33 -15.73
CA PRO A 76 -6.04 5.59 -16.63
C PRO A 76 -6.55 7.01 -16.45
N ALA A 77 -6.80 7.72 -17.55
CA ALA A 77 -7.58 8.94 -17.50
C ALA A 77 -9.00 8.55 -17.07
N GLN A 78 -9.50 9.17 -16.01
CA GLN A 78 -10.88 8.93 -15.58
C GLN A 78 -11.74 10.04 -16.15
N VAL A 79 -12.53 9.71 -17.16
CA VAL A 79 -13.55 10.62 -17.67
C VAL A 79 -14.79 10.42 -16.80
N PHE A 80 -15.11 11.40 -15.97
CA PHE A 80 -16.36 11.39 -15.24
C PHE A 80 -17.45 12.01 -16.11
N ASN A 81 -18.38 11.19 -16.61
CA ASN A 81 -19.52 11.61 -17.44
C ASN A 81 -20.78 11.92 -16.63
N GLY A 82 -20.70 12.01 -15.29
CA GLY A 82 -21.87 12.33 -14.47
C GLY A 82 -22.15 13.84 -14.39
N GLY A 83 -23.38 14.19 -14.02
CA GLY A 83 -23.84 15.58 -13.88
C GLY A 83 -23.18 16.38 -12.76
N LYS A 84 -23.74 17.57 -12.46
CA LYS A 84 -23.23 18.50 -11.45
C LYS A 84 -22.94 17.77 -10.12
N SER A 85 -21.73 17.95 -9.59
CA SER A 85 -21.27 17.32 -8.34
C SER A 85 -20.79 18.38 -7.36
N SER A 86 -21.15 18.24 -6.09
CA SER A 86 -20.66 19.09 -4.98
C SER A 86 -19.24 18.73 -4.53
N LEU A 87 -18.64 17.68 -5.09
CA LEU A 87 -17.34 17.18 -4.64
C LEU A 87 -16.20 18.12 -5.02
N ARG A 88 -15.34 18.45 -4.06
CA ARG A 88 -14.16 19.30 -4.25
C ARG A 88 -12.91 18.63 -3.72
N ALA A 89 -11.83 18.67 -4.49
CA ALA A 89 -10.52 18.16 -4.07
C ALA A 89 -9.68 19.29 -3.48
N VAL A 90 -9.01 19.03 -2.36
CA VAL A 90 -8.13 19.97 -1.68
C VAL A 90 -6.80 19.27 -1.42
N THR A 91 -5.70 19.87 -1.90
CA THR A 91 -4.36 19.39 -1.56
C THR A 91 -4.02 19.82 -0.13
N LEU A 92 -3.48 18.88 0.64
CA LEU A 92 -3.00 19.09 2.00
C LEU A 92 -1.49 18.83 2.02
N LYS A 93 -0.71 19.70 2.67
CA LYS A 93 0.73 19.54 2.85
C LYS A 93 1.02 19.51 4.35
N GLY A 94 1.42 18.35 4.88
CA GLY A 94 1.74 18.17 6.29
C GLY A 94 0.69 18.74 7.26
N GLY A 95 1.13 18.97 8.49
CA GLY A 95 0.39 19.73 9.49
C GLY A 95 -0.83 19.04 10.10
N ARG A 96 -1.46 19.72 11.07
CA ARG A 96 -2.48 19.16 11.96
C ARG A 96 -3.69 18.60 11.20
N LYS A 97 -4.13 19.26 10.12
CA LYS A 97 -5.31 18.82 9.34
C LYS A 97 -5.08 17.51 8.61
N LEU A 98 -3.95 17.35 7.91
CA LEU A 98 -3.61 16.10 7.23
C LEU A 98 -3.39 14.99 8.25
N SER A 99 -2.61 15.25 9.31
CA SER A 99 -2.33 14.27 10.35
C SER A 99 -3.60 13.77 11.04
N SER A 100 -4.53 14.68 11.38
CA SER A 100 -5.81 14.31 12.00
C SER A 100 -6.67 13.46 11.06
N LEU A 101 -6.81 13.86 9.79
CA LEU A 101 -7.59 13.11 8.81
C LEU A 101 -6.97 11.75 8.48
N TYR A 102 -5.64 11.69 8.35
CA TYR A 102 -4.91 10.46 8.12
C TYR A 102 -5.12 9.49 9.27
N THR A 103 -4.82 9.91 10.50
CA THR A 103 -4.91 9.04 11.68
C THR A 103 -6.35 8.59 11.94
N SER A 104 -7.33 9.48 11.85
CA SER A 104 -8.74 9.12 12.06
C SER A 104 -9.26 8.15 11.01
N SER A 105 -8.96 8.37 9.72
CA SER A 105 -9.39 7.47 8.65
C SER A 105 -8.65 6.13 8.69
N GLN A 106 -7.33 6.13 8.94
CA GLN A 106 -6.57 4.90 9.12
C GLN A 106 -7.10 4.08 10.31
N ASN A 107 -7.39 4.74 11.43
CA ASN A 107 -7.93 4.05 12.60
C ASN A 107 -9.28 3.39 12.28
N ARG A 108 -10.21 4.18 11.72
CA ARG A 108 -11.58 3.74 11.44
C ARG A 108 -11.66 2.65 10.37
N TYR A 109 -10.90 2.78 9.29
CA TYR A 109 -11.06 1.92 8.11
C TYR A 109 -9.99 0.84 7.97
N TYR A 110 -8.96 0.85 8.82
CA TYR A 110 -7.90 -0.14 8.78
C TYR A 110 -7.56 -0.72 10.15
N ASN A 111 -7.17 0.10 11.14
CA ASN A 111 -6.69 -0.43 12.42
C ASN A 111 -7.78 -1.21 13.17
N VAL A 112 -8.99 -0.66 13.26
CA VAL A 112 -10.13 -1.32 13.92
C VAL A 112 -10.58 -2.54 13.13
N VAL A 113 -10.69 -2.41 11.79
CA VAL A 113 -11.20 -3.47 10.90
C VAL A 113 -10.28 -4.70 10.93
N TRP A 114 -8.97 -4.50 10.96
CA TRP A 114 -7.99 -5.57 10.86
C TRP A 114 -7.26 -5.86 12.16
N LYS A 115 -7.79 -5.43 13.32
CA LYS A 115 -7.10 -5.50 14.63
C LYS A 115 -6.48 -6.86 14.95
N GLY A 116 -7.14 -7.98 14.62
CA GLY A 116 -6.63 -9.33 14.86
C GLY A 116 -5.45 -9.73 13.95
N LEU A 117 -5.32 -9.09 12.80
CA LEU A 117 -4.27 -9.34 11.81
C LEU A 117 -3.08 -8.37 11.95
N LEU A 118 -3.24 -7.28 12.71
CA LEU A 118 -2.17 -6.32 12.97
C LEU A 118 -1.32 -6.77 14.18
N GLY A 119 -0.02 -7.01 13.97
CA GLY A 119 0.91 -7.44 15.03
C GLY A 119 1.27 -6.31 16.00
N ARG A 120 1.88 -6.65 17.14
CA ARG A 120 2.44 -5.67 18.09
C ARG A 120 3.41 -4.71 17.41
N HIS A 121 4.26 -5.23 16.52
CA HIS A 121 5.20 -4.45 15.71
C HIS A 121 4.56 -3.33 14.88
N MET A 122 3.32 -3.53 14.40
CA MET A 122 2.59 -2.48 13.67
C MET A 122 2.32 -1.26 14.56
N LYS A 123 2.06 -1.47 15.86
CA LYS A 123 1.84 -0.36 16.79
C LYS A 123 3.11 0.48 16.96
N GLU A 124 4.27 -0.15 17.03
CA GLU A 124 5.57 0.53 17.12
C GLU A 124 5.91 1.27 15.82
N GLU A 125 5.79 0.58 14.68
CA GLU A 125 5.99 1.20 13.35
C GLU A 125 5.02 2.36 13.12
N SER A 126 3.77 2.26 13.58
CA SER A 126 2.79 3.36 13.51
C SER A 126 3.22 4.57 14.32
N ARG A 127 3.79 4.37 15.52
CA ARG A 127 4.28 5.49 16.36
C ARG A 127 5.44 6.19 15.67
N THR A 128 6.43 5.45 15.18
CA THR A 128 7.57 5.99 14.44
C THR A 128 7.10 6.72 13.18
N PHE A 129 6.20 6.10 12.41
CA PHE A 129 5.62 6.71 11.22
C PHE A 129 4.90 8.03 11.55
N ASN A 130 4.05 8.04 12.57
CA ASN A 130 3.28 9.22 12.98
C ASN A 130 4.18 10.37 13.43
N ARG A 131 5.33 10.06 14.05
CA ARG A 131 6.31 11.06 14.51
C ARG A 131 7.17 11.59 13.35
N GLU A 132 7.69 10.70 12.51
CA GLU A 132 8.80 11.03 11.62
C GLU A 132 8.40 11.21 10.15
N SER A 133 7.35 10.52 9.71
CA SER A 133 6.93 10.45 8.32
C SER A 133 5.62 11.19 8.06
N LEU A 134 4.63 11.06 8.96
CA LEU A 134 3.33 11.69 8.83
C LEU A 134 3.40 13.23 8.63
N PRO A 135 4.26 13.99 9.35
CA PRO A 135 4.37 15.43 9.13
C PRO A 135 4.88 15.83 7.74
N LYS A 136 5.59 14.93 7.05
CA LYS A 136 6.20 15.15 5.73
C LYS A 136 5.26 14.77 4.58
N LEU A 137 4.16 14.09 4.87
CA LEU A 137 3.24 13.65 3.82
C LEU A 137 2.63 14.83 3.08
N THR A 138 2.40 14.61 1.79
CA THR A 138 1.47 15.41 1.01
C THR A 138 0.28 14.55 0.66
N GLY A 139 -0.92 15.11 0.71
CA GLY A 139 -2.14 14.40 0.39
C GLY A 139 -3.16 15.22 -0.38
N CYS A 140 -4.24 14.56 -0.74
CA CYS A 140 -5.44 15.16 -1.31
C CYS A 140 -6.66 14.58 -0.59
N THR A 141 -7.50 15.47 -0.07
CA THR A 141 -8.83 15.10 0.41
C THR A 141 -9.87 15.47 -0.63
N VAL A 142 -10.88 14.61 -0.83
CA VAL A 142 -12.10 14.97 -1.56
C VAL A 142 -13.19 15.21 -0.54
N ASN A 143 -13.89 16.33 -0.65
CA ASN A 143 -14.90 16.76 0.31
C ASN A 143 -16.27 16.86 -0.36
N ASN A 144 -17.32 16.43 0.34
CA ASN A 144 -18.71 16.77 0.04
C ASN A 144 -19.13 17.89 1.02
N GLY A 145 -19.15 19.14 0.55
CA GLY A 145 -19.26 20.30 1.43
C GLY A 145 -18.08 20.34 2.41
N ARG A 146 -18.36 20.39 3.73
CA ARG A 146 -17.33 20.37 4.78
C ARG A 146 -16.85 18.97 5.17
N ARG A 147 -17.54 17.91 4.73
CA ARG A 147 -17.23 16.52 5.11
C ARG A 147 -16.20 15.90 4.17
N PRO A 148 -15.05 15.40 4.67
CA PRO A 148 -14.12 14.61 3.87
C PRO A 148 -14.73 13.23 3.56
N VAL A 149 -14.64 12.83 2.29
CA VAL A 149 -15.19 11.57 1.77
C VAL A 149 -14.15 10.71 1.03
N ALA A 150 -12.95 11.24 0.80
CA ALA A 150 -11.80 10.45 0.38
C ALA A 150 -10.49 11.11 0.82
N LEU A 151 -9.44 10.31 0.98
CA LEU A 151 -8.08 10.77 1.23
C LEU A 151 -7.10 9.91 0.44
N VAL A 152 -6.11 10.54 -0.18
CA VAL A 152 -4.85 9.90 -0.57
C VAL A 152 -3.70 10.67 0.04
N ALA A 153 -2.70 9.98 0.57
CA ALA A 153 -1.51 10.58 1.14
C ALA A 153 -0.26 9.78 0.75
N GLY A 154 0.87 10.48 0.63
CA GLY A 154 2.14 9.87 0.30
C GLY A 154 3.30 10.85 0.36
N ASP A 155 4.49 10.33 0.11
CA ASP A 155 5.73 11.11 0.07
C ASP A 155 6.73 10.47 -0.91
N LYS A 156 7.82 11.17 -1.19
CA LYS A 156 8.97 10.68 -1.94
C LYS A 156 9.63 9.53 -1.19
N TYR A 157 9.83 8.42 -1.89
CA TYR A 157 10.45 7.22 -1.35
C TYR A 157 11.52 6.69 -2.30
N LYS A 158 12.66 6.25 -1.76
CA LYS A 158 13.72 5.62 -2.55
C LYS A 158 13.39 4.13 -2.73
N VAL A 159 12.96 3.75 -3.93
CA VAL A 159 12.68 2.34 -4.26
C VAL A 159 14.01 1.65 -4.55
N LYS A 160 14.62 1.06 -3.51
CA LYS A 160 15.93 0.40 -3.60
C LYS A 160 16.02 -0.62 -4.74
N LEU A 161 14.93 -1.35 -5.04
CA LEU A 161 14.91 -2.35 -6.12
C LEU A 161 15.17 -1.75 -7.51
N LEU A 162 14.78 -0.50 -7.72
CA LEU A 162 14.81 0.15 -9.03
C LEU A 162 15.89 1.22 -9.12
N GLY A 163 16.66 1.43 -8.05
CA GLY A 163 17.63 2.52 -7.97
C GLY A 163 17.03 3.93 -8.08
N THR A 164 15.70 4.08 -8.08
CA THR A 164 15.00 5.34 -8.38
C THR A 164 14.12 5.80 -7.22
N PHE A 165 13.83 7.11 -7.19
CA PHE A 165 12.74 7.63 -6.37
C PHE A 165 11.39 7.36 -7.03
N ALA A 166 10.38 7.11 -6.19
CA ALA A 166 8.98 6.99 -6.56
C ALA A 166 8.12 7.73 -5.53
N TRP A 167 6.89 8.06 -5.92
CA TRP A 167 5.89 8.56 -4.98
C TRP A 167 5.24 7.39 -4.27
N PHE A 168 5.46 7.26 -2.96
CA PHE A 168 4.93 6.17 -2.16
C PHE A 168 3.60 6.58 -1.54
N ILE A 169 2.55 5.88 -1.94
CA ILE A 169 1.19 6.02 -1.42
C ILE A 169 1.15 5.28 -0.08
N THR A 170 1.14 6.05 1.00
CA THR A 170 1.12 5.53 2.38
C THR A 170 -0.31 5.21 2.83
N TRP A 171 -1.29 5.95 2.32
CA TRP A 171 -2.68 5.76 2.67
C TRP A 171 -3.61 6.18 1.54
N ILE A 172 -4.65 5.38 1.32
CA ILE A 172 -5.76 5.72 0.43
C ILE A 172 -7.06 5.20 1.03
N TRP A 173 -8.08 6.06 1.02
CA TRP A 173 -9.40 5.76 1.52
C TRP A 173 -10.45 6.50 0.70
N ILE A 174 -11.58 5.84 0.43
CA ILE A 174 -12.79 6.43 -0.14
C ILE A 174 -13.95 5.93 0.71
N ASP A 175 -14.78 6.84 1.22
CA ASP A 175 -15.92 6.55 2.09
C ASP A 175 -16.79 5.44 1.46
N PRO A 176 -16.99 4.30 2.15
CA PRO A 176 -17.81 3.21 1.63
C PRO A 176 -19.29 3.60 1.44
N ALA A 177 -19.77 4.66 2.12
CA ALA A 177 -21.12 5.17 1.94
C ALA A 177 -21.33 5.87 0.57
N LEU A 178 -20.25 6.31 -0.10
CA LEU A 178 -20.35 6.82 -1.47
C LEU A 178 -20.68 5.68 -2.43
N LYS A 179 -21.77 5.84 -3.19
CA LYS A 179 -22.24 4.89 -4.21
C LYS A 179 -22.29 5.56 -5.59
N GLY A 180 -22.30 4.72 -6.63
CA GLY A 180 -22.52 5.12 -8.01
C GLY A 180 -21.64 6.30 -8.47
N PRO A 181 -22.20 7.28 -9.19
CA PRO A 181 -21.45 8.39 -9.77
C PRO A 181 -20.61 9.18 -8.76
N MET A 182 -21.09 9.40 -7.53
CA MET A 182 -20.31 10.14 -6.53
C MET A 182 -19.02 9.42 -6.13
N ARG A 183 -19.07 8.09 -6.02
CA ARG A 183 -17.89 7.28 -5.71
C ARG A 183 -16.88 7.33 -6.84
N ASP A 184 -17.36 7.25 -8.08
CA ASP A 184 -16.51 7.29 -9.27
C ASP A 184 -15.89 8.68 -9.47
N LYS A 185 -16.63 9.75 -9.18
CA LYS A 185 -16.07 11.12 -9.16
C LYS A 185 -14.97 11.27 -8.11
N ALA A 186 -15.20 10.82 -6.88
CA ALA A 186 -14.19 10.87 -5.82
C ALA A 186 -12.93 10.08 -6.22
N ARG A 187 -13.11 8.89 -6.81
CA ARG A 187 -12.01 8.08 -7.35
C ARG A 187 -11.25 8.82 -8.46
N SER A 188 -11.95 9.43 -9.41
CA SER A 188 -11.36 10.23 -10.49
C SER A 188 -10.46 11.33 -9.94
N MET A 189 -10.97 12.14 -9.00
CA MET A 189 -10.21 13.26 -8.42
C MET A 189 -8.92 12.80 -7.71
N ILE A 190 -8.97 11.65 -7.04
CA ILE A 190 -7.79 11.04 -6.41
C ILE A 190 -6.77 10.60 -7.46
N ILE A 191 -7.24 9.96 -8.54
CA ILE A 191 -6.37 9.52 -9.65
C ILE A 191 -5.74 10.71 -10.37
N ASP A 192 -6.52 11.76 -10.63
CA ASP A 192 -6.03 12.99 -11.25
C ASP A 192 -4.96 13.68 -10.39
N TRP A 193 -5.13 13.66 -9.07
CA TRP A 193 -4.11 14.17 -8.16
C TRP A 193 -2.83 13.32 -8.18
N LEU A 194 -2.96 11.99 -8.27
CA LEU A 194 -1.82 11.06 -8.40
C LEU A 194 -1.07 11.27 -9.72
N ARG A 195 -1.79 11.52 -10.82
CA ARG A 195 -1.21 11.84 -12.14
C ARG A 195 -0.39 13.14 -12.14
N LYS A 196 -0.65 14.05 -11.20
CA LYS A 196 0.07 15.32 -11.03
C LYS A 196 1.29 15.22 -10.10
N ARG A 197 1.61 14.03 -9.57
CA ARG A 197 2.81 13.87 -8.72
C ARG A 197 4.08 14.05 -9.56
N PRO A 198 5.17 14.60 -9.00
CA PRO A 198 6.37 14.93 -9.78
C PRO A 198 7.19 13.70 -10.20
N LEU A 199 7.02 12.56 -9.51
CA LEU A 199 7.83 11.37 -9.75
C LEU A 199 7.19 10.45 -10.80
N LYS A 200 8.03 9.91 -11.69
CA LYS A 200 7.62 9.03 -12.80
C LYS A 200 6.90 7.75 -12.34
N HIS A 201 7.21 7.27 -11.15
CA HIS A 201 6.64 6.04 -10.60
C HIS A 201 5.82 6.32 -9.36
N LEU A 202 4.71 5.59 -9.23
CA LEU A 202 3.89 5.50 -8.04
C LEU A 202 4.06 4.10 -7.44
N VAL A 203 4.18 4.02 -6.12
CA VAL A 203 4.36 2.77 -5.40
C VAL A 203 3.40 2.71 -4.22
N ALA A 204 2.88 1.52 -3.92
CA ALA A 204 2.07 1.29 -2.72
C ALA A 204 2.45 -0.04 -2.09
N TYR A 205 2.42 -0.11 -0.75
CA TYR A 205 2.46 -1.37 -0.01
C TYR A 205 1.04 -1.71 0.46
N VAL A 206 0.61 -2.94 0.22
CA VAL A 206 -0.71 -3.42 0.62
C VAL A 206 -0.58 -4.75 1.31
N ASN A 207 -1.04 -4.85 2.56
CA ASN A 207 -1.05 -6.12 3.27
C ASN A 207 -1.85 -7.20 2.53
N THR A 208 -1.41 -8.44 2.66
CA THR A 208 -1.99 -9.60 1.95
C THR A 208 -3.43 -9.89 2.38
N PHE A 209 -3.85 -9.48 3.58
CA PHE A 209 -5.24 -9.56 4.04
C PHE A 209 -6.14 -8.43 3.50
N ASN A 210 -5.58 -7.31 3.06
CA ASN A 210 -6.35 -6.16 2.56
C ASN A 210 -6.72 -6.34 1.08
N ILE A 211 -7.53 -7.37 0.81
CA ILE A 211 -8.01 -7.74 -0.53
C ILE A 211 -8.69 -6.57 -1.26
N PRO A 212 -9.54 -5.73 -0.63
CA PRO A 212 -10.14 -4.59 -1.31
C PRO A 212 -9.11 -3.61 -1.87
N SER A 213 -8.04 -3.32 -1.13
CA SER A 213 -6.98 -2.42 -1.59
C SER A 213 -6.14 -3.05 -2.70
N GLN A 214 -5.86 -4.35 -2.63
CA GLN A 214 -5.19 -5.04 -3.74
C GLN A 214 -6.01 -4.97 -5.04
N LYS A 215 -7.33 -5.20 -4.96
CA LYS A 215 -8.24 -5.02 -6.12
C LYS A 215 -8.18 -3.60 -6.66
N PHE A 216 -8.17 -2.59 -5.78
CA PHE A 216 -8.09 -1.20 -6.18
C PHE A 216 -6.84 -0.92 -7.01
N PHE A 217 -5.65 -1.29 -6.52
CA PHE A 217 -4.40 -1.04 -7.24
C PHE A 217 -4.30 -1.83 -8.55
N LEU A 218 -4.72 -3.10 -8.55
CA LEU A 218 -4.76 -3.92 -9.77
C LEU A 218 -5.66 -3.30 -10.86
N LYS A 219 -6.84 -2.77 -10.47
CA LYS A 219 -7.76 -2.08 -11.41
C LYS A 219 -7.17 -0.80 -11.99
N LEU A 220 -6.26 -0.13 -11.28
CA LEU A 220 -5.52 1.03 -11.79
C LEU A 220 -4.29 0.63 -12.63
N GLY A 221 -4.11 -0.66 -12.91
CA GLY A 221 -3.02 -1.18 -13.71
C GLY A 221 -1.71 -1.33 -12.94
N PHE A 222 -1.68 -1.07 -11.63
CA PHE A 222 -0.48 -1.31 -10.84
C PHE A 222 -0.07 -2.77 -10.92
N LYS A 223 1.23 -2.99 -11.01
CA LYS A 223 1.84 -4.30 -11.15
C LYS A 223 2.55 -4.67 -9.85
N PRO A 224 2.39 -5.90 -9.33
CA PRO A 224 3.16 -6.35 -8.19
C PRO A 224 4.65 -6.49 -8.57
N ILE A 225 5.53 -5.97 -7.74
CA ILE A 225 6.97 -6.04 -7.98
C ILE A 225 7.73 -6.78 -6.88
N ARG A 226 7.10 -6.96 -5.72
CA ARG A 226 7.70 -7.64 -4.58
C ARG A 226 6.63 -8.11 -3.61
N LEU A 227 6.82 -9.28 -3.03
CA LEU A 227 6.17 -9.68 -1.79
C LEU A 227 7.15 -9.51 -0.64
N VAL A 228 6.67 -8.94 0.46
CA VAL A 228 7.47 -8.71 1.68
C VAL A 228 6.79 -9.42 2.82
N PHE A 229 7.57 -10.14 3.62
CA PHE A 229 7.17 -10.82 4.83
C PHE A 229 8.03 -10.35 5.99
N TYR A 230 7.42 -10.30 7.17
CA TYR A 230 8.11 -10.08 8.44
C TYR A 230 7.49 -11.02 9.49
N GLU A 231 8.33 -11.50 10.40
CA GLU A 231 7.88 -12.33 11.50
C GLU A 231 6.99 -11.49 12.42
N ARG A 232 5.94 -12.10 12.97
CA ARG A 232 5.22 -11.49 14.09
C ARG A 232 5.89 -12.02 15.36
N ASP A 233 6.63 -11.16 16.06
CA ASP A 233 7.14 -11.49 17.40
C ASP A 233 5.95 -11.88 18.30
N GLY A 234 6.04 -13.05 18.95
CA GLY A 234 5.11 -13.44 20.01
C GLY A 234 4.58 -14.89 20.06
N ILE A 235 5.05 -15.84 19.24
CA ILE A 235 4.80 -17.28 19.48
C ILE A 235 6.08 -18.06 19.14
N GLY A 236 7.00 -18.10 20.10
CA GLY A 236 8.31 -18.73 19.93
C GLY A 236 9.18 -18.61 21.18
N SER A 237 8.57 -18.81 22.35
CA SER A 237 9.18 -19.22 23.61
C SER A 237 8.11 -19.99 24.36
#